data_AF-A0A2X2MEY7-F1
#
_entry.id   AF-A0A2X2MEY7-F1
#
_cell.length_a   1.000
_cell.length_b   1.000
_cell.length_c   1.000
_cell.angle_alpha   90.00
_cell.angle_beta   90.00
_cell.angle_gamma   90.00
#
_symmetry.space_group_name_H-M   'P 1'
#
loop_
_entity.id
_entity.type
_entity.pdbx_description
1 polymer ?
#
loop_
_entity_poly.entity_id
_entity_poly.type
_entity_poly.pdbx_seq_one_letter_code
_entity_poly.pdbx_strand_id
1 'polypeptide(L)'
;MKNLNPFQIGDIVAPSIILAQGIGRWGNFMNHEAHGGPVSRAFLEQLHLPNFIIENMYINGQYYHPTFLYESIWDVAGFIILVNIRKHLKLGETFFLYLTWYSIGRFFIEGLRTDSLMLTSNIRVAQLVSILLILISISLIVYRRIKYNPPLYSKVGALPWPTRKVK
;
A
#
# COMPACT_ATOMS: atom_id res chain seq x y z
N MET A 1 7.62 22.05 -17.49
CA MET A 1 7.36 20.61 -17.29
C MET A 1 6.45 20.05 -18.39
N LYS A 2 6.74 20.29 -19.68
CA LYS A 2 5.99 19.68 -20.80
C LYS A 2 6.81 18.48 -21.28
N ASN A 3 6.20 17.30 -21.36
CA ASN A 3 6.73 16.01 -21.87
C ASN A 3 7.17 14.93 -20.85
N LEU A 4 6.71 14.95 -19.60
CA LEU A 4 6.90 13.78 -18.72
C LEU A 4 5.73 12.81 -18.86
N ASN A 5 6.03 11.53 -19.09
CA ASN A 5 5.01 10.50 -19.19
C ASN A 5 4.45 10.17 -17.79
N PRO A 6 3.16 10.41 -17.51
CA PRO A 6 2.59 10.22 -16.17
C PRO A 6 2.66 8.76 -15.70
N PHE A 7 2.58 7.78 -16.62
CA PHE A 7 2.71 6.37 -16.29
C PHE A 7 4.13 6.01 -15.85
N GLN A 8 5.13 6.64 -16.49
CA GLN A 8 6.53 6.45 -16.10
C GLN A 8 6.81 7.05 -14.72
N ILE A 9 6.28 8.24 -14.44
CA ILE A 9 6.36 8.84 -13.10
C ILE A 9 5.71 7.92 -12.08
N GLY A 10 4.50 7.44 -12.35
CA GLY A 10 3.78 6.52 -11.47
C GLY A 10 4.60 5.26 -11.16
N ASP A 11 5.19 4.63 -12.17
CA ASP A 11 6.04 3.44 -11.99
C ASP A 11 7.31 3.72 -11.18
N ILE A 12 7.85 4.93 -11.27
CA ILE A 12 9.03 5.34 -10.49
C ILE A 12 8.65 5.55 -9.02
N VAL A 13 7.52 6.21 -8.77
CA VAL A 13 7.14 6.67 -7.43
C VAL A 13 6.43 5.58 -6.63
N ALA A 14 5.69 4.66 -7.28
CA ALA A 14 4.87 3.66 -6.60
C ALA A 14 5.63 2.81 -5.55
N PRO A 15 6.83 2.24 -5.85
CA PRO A 15 7.58 1.50 -4.83
C PRO A 15 7.99 2.36 -3.63
N SER A 16 8.32 3.64 -3.85
CA SER A 16 8.70 4.54 -2.77
C SER A 16 7.50 4.89 -1.88
N ILE A 17 6.30 5.04 -2.46
CA ILE A 17 5.08 5.30 -1.70
C ILE A 17 4.78 4.15 -0.75
N ILE A 18 4.72 2.92 -1.26
CA ILE A 18 4.35 1.76 -0.42
C ILE A 18 5.38 1.52 0.69
N LEU A 19 6.67 1.73 0.41
CA LEU A 19 7.70 1.66 1.46
C LEU A 19 7.49 2.74 2.54
N ALA A 20 7.19 3.98 2.13
CA ALA A 20 6.92 5.07 3.06
C ALA A 20 5.66 4.81 3.90
N GLN A 21 4.61 4.20 3.32
CA GLN A 21 3.42 3.77 4.05
C GLN A 21 3.78 2.76 5.15
N GLY A 22 4.55 1.72 4.81
CA GLY A 22 4.95 0.69 5.76
C GLY A 22 5.81 1.24 6.92
N ILE A 23 6.67 2.22 6.66
CA ILE A 23 7.45 2.92 7.69
C ILE A 23 6.55 3.82 8.54
N GLY A 24 5.64 4.57 7.90
CA GLY A 24 4.72 5.49 8.59
C GLY A 24 3.83 4.80 9.62
N ARG A 25 3.51 3.51 9.45
CA ARG A 25 2.75 2.70 10.42
C ARG A 25 3.41 2.59 11.78
N TRP A 26 4.74 2.64 11.84
CA TRP A 26 5.44 2.66 13.12
C TRP A 26 5.17 3.93 13.93
N GLY A 27 4.80 5.04 13.28
CA GLY A 27 4.32 6.24 13.97
C GLY A 27 2.99 5.99 14.70
N ASN A 28 2.07 5.23 14.09
CA ASN A 28 0.81 4.86 14.75
C ASN A 28 1.04 3.99 15.99
N PHE A 29 1.99 3.06 15.90
CA PHE A 29 2.41 2.24 17.03
C PHE A 29 2.94 3.08 18.19
N MET A 30 3.88 4.00 17.93
CA MET A 30 4.44 4.87 18.98
C MET A 30 3.39 5.83 19.59
N ASN A 31 2.37 6.21 18.81
CA ASN A 31 1.29 7.08 19.25
C ASN A 31 0.11 6.34 19.90
N HIS A 32 0.14 5.00 19.96
CA HIS A 32 -0.96 4.16 20.44
C HIS A 32 -2.31 4.43 19.73
N GLU A 33 -2.26 4.67 18.42
CA GLU A 33 -3.44 4.95 17.60
C GLU A 33 -3.63 3.92 16.49
N ALA A 34 -4.82 3.91 15.87
CA ALA A 34 -5.11 3.10 14.67
C ALA A 34 -4.88 1.58 14.84
N HIS A 35 -4.92 1.08 16.08
CA HIS A 35 -4.87 -0.34 16.40
C HIS A 35 -6.17 -1.06 16.00
N GLY A 36 -6.13 -2.39 15.93
CA GLY A 36 -7.33 -3.18 15.62
C GLY A 36 -8.23 -3.41 16.82
N GLY A 37 -9.15 -4.35 16.69
CA GLY A 37 -10.03 -4.78 17.77
C GLY A 37 -9.30 -5.44 18.96
N PRO A 38 -10.02 -5.61 20.08
CA PRO A 38 -9.44 -6.16 21.31
C PRO A 38 -9.08 -7.65 21.17
N VAL A 39 -7.98 -8.04 21.81
CA VAL A 39 -7.46 -9.42 21.85
C VAL A 39 -6.95 -9.78 23.25
N SER A 40 -6.63 -11.05 23.46
CA SER A 40 -5.94 -11.50 24.67
C SER A 40 -4.42 -11.34 24.55
N ARG A 41 -3.73 -11.26 25.70
CA ARG A 41 -2.26 -11.28 25.74
C ARG A 41 -1.71 -12.59 25.13
N ALA A 42 -2.33 -13.72 25.44
CA ALA A 42 -1.93 -15.03 24.93
C ALA A 42 -1.96 -15.09 23.39
N PHE A 43 -2.92 -14.40 22.75
CA PHE A 43 -2.95 -14.28 21.30
C PHE A 43 -1.70 -13.56 20.75
N LEU A 44 -1.27 -12.46 21.38
CA LEU A 44 -0.07 -11.73 20.97
C LEU A 44 1.22 -12.53 21.21
N GLU A 45 1.28 -13.30 22.30
CA GLU A 45 2.41 -14.20 22.59
C GLU A 45 2.50 -15.35 21.57
N GLN A 46 1.36 -15.90 21.12
CA GLN A 46 1.31 -16.91 20.07
C GLN A 46 1.81 -16.41 18.71
N LEU A 47 1.74 -15.11 18.46
CA LEU A 47 2.34 -14.47 17.28
C LEU A 47 3.87 -14.36 17.37
N HIS A 48 4.49 -14.82 18.46
CA HIS A 48 5.93 -14.77 18.72
C HIS A 48 6.49 -13.34 18.59
N LEU A 49 5.70 -12.36 19.01
CA LEU A 49 6.10 -10.96 18.97
C LEU A 49 7.09 -10.64 20.09
N PRO A 50 8.05 -9.73 19.86
CA PRO A 50 8.91 -9.24 20.93
C PRO A 50 8.10 -8.53 22.00
N ASN A 51 8.51 -8.65 23.27
CA ASN A 51 7.81 -8.07 24.42
C ASN A 51 7.51 -6.58 24.25
N PHE A 52 8.45 -5.82 23.67
CA PHE A 52 8.26 -4.40 23.36
C PHE A 52 6.98 -4.12 22.56
N ILE A 53 6.63 -4.96 21.58
CA ILE A 53 5.39 -4.79 20.81
C ILE A 53 4.19 -5.20 21.65
N ILE A 54 4.28 -6.34 22.35
CA ILE A 54 3.16 -6.86 23.17
C ILE A 54 2.77 -5.84 24.24
N GLU A 55 3.73 -5.32 24.98
CA GLU A 55 3.54 -4.36 26.05
C GLU A 55 2.96 -3.03 25.55
N ASN A 56 3.43 -2.55 24.40
CA ASN A 56 2.92 -1.31 23.80
C ASN A 56 1.50 -1.50 23.22
N MET A 57 1.07 -2.73 22.92
CA MET A 57 -0.31 -3.01 22.51
C MET A 57 -1.28 -3.13 23.68
N TYR A 58 -0.81 -2.96 24.91
CA TYR A 58 -1.66 -2.78 26.08
C TYR A 58 -2.04 -1.31 26.23
N ILE A 59 -3.25 -0.96 25.80
CA ILE A 59 -3.73 0.42 25.78
C ILE A 59 -4.99 0.49 26.66
N ASN A 60 -5.01 1.41 27.62
CA ASN A 60 -6.17 1.68 28.48
C ASN A 60 -6.79 0.42 29.14
N GLY A 61 -5.96 -0.55 29.54
CA GLY A 61 -6.42 -1.74 30.25
C GLY A 61 -6.70 -2.96 29.38
N GLN A 62 -6.56 -2.88 28.06
CA GLN A 62 -6.87 -3.96 27.11
C GLN A 62 -5.79 -4.11 26.03
N TYR A 63 -5.58 -5.35 25.56
CA TYR A 63 -4.69 -5.63 24.44
C TYR A 63 -5.43 -5.51 23.10
N TYR A 64 -4.75 -5.01 22.07
CA TYR A 64 -5.32 -4.84 20.73
C TYR A 64 -4.51 -5.54 19.65
N HIS A 65 -5.15 -5.84 18.51
CA HIS A 65 -4.46 -6.31 17.33
C HIS A 65 -3.41 -5.28 16.86
N PRO A 66 -2.14 -5.69 16.63
CA PRO A 66 -1.09 -4.82 16.10
C PRO A 66 -1.26 -4.62 14.59
N THR A 67 -2.33 -3.94 14.18
CA THR A 67 -2.63 -3.61 12.77
C THR A 67 -1.49 -2.87 12.09
N PHE A 68 -0.76 -2.04 12.82
CA PHE A 68 0.45 -1.37 12.32
C PHE A 68 1.46 -2.37 11.74
N LEU A 69 1.66 -3.52 12.41
CA LEU A 69 2.63 -4.53 12.04
C LEU A 69 2.14 -5.30 10.82
N TYR A 70 0.85 -5.63 10.80
CA TYR A 70 0.22 -6.28 9.65
C TYR A 70 0.33 -5.40 8.40
N GLU A 71 0.00 -4.11 8.51
CA GLU A 71 0.15 -3.13 7.42
C GLU A 71 1.61 -2.96 7.01
N SER A 72 2.53 -2.80 7.97
CA SER A 72 3.96 -2.60 7.70
C SER A 72 4.57 -3.79 6.95
N ILE A 73 4.27 -5.02 7.37
CA ILE A 73 4.73 -6.24 6.70
C ILE A 73 4.13 -6.34 5.29
N TRP A 74 2.84 -6.07 5.15
CA TRP A 74 2.15 -6.08 3.85
C TRP A 74 2.75 -5.09 2.86
N ASP A 75 3.06 -3.88 3.33
CA ASP A 75 3.64 -2.80 2.54
C ASP A 75 5.09 -3.11 2.15
N VAL A 76 5.91 -3.63 3.07
CA VAL A 76 7.29 -4.05 2.78
C VAL A 76 7.31 -5.23 1.80
N ALA A 77 6.41 -6.21 1.96
CA ALA A 77 6.28 -7.31 1.00
C ALA A 77 5.91 -6.78 -0.39
N GLY A 78 4.94 -5.86 -0.47
CA GLY A 78 4.55 -5.20 -1.72
C GLY A 78 5.70 -4.42 -2.35
N PHE A 79 6.48 -3.68 -1.57
CA PHE A 79 7.69 -3.00 -2.04
C PHE A 79 8.67 -3.96 -2.69
N ILE A 80 9.04 -5.04 -1.99
CA ILE A 80 9.98 -6.05 -2.47
C ILE A 80 9.47 -6.65 -3.78
N ILE A 81 8.19 -7.05 -3.83
CA ILE A 81 7.59 -7.64 -5.03
C ILE A 81 7.65 -6.65 -6.20
N LEU A 82 7.16 -5.42 -6.01
CA LEU A 82 7.09 -4.40 -7.07
C LEU A 82 8.48 -4.09 -7.64
N VAL A 83 9.49 -3.90 -6.78
CA VAL A 83 10.86 -3.61 -7.24
C VAL A 83 11.46 -4.77 -8.04
N ASN A 84 11.18 -6.01 -7.67
CA ASN A 84 11.71 -7.17 -8.37
C ASN A 84 11.03 -7.41 -9.73
N ILE A 85 9.71 -7.21 -9.81
CA ILE A 85 8.96 -7.50 -11.04
C ILE A 85 8.93 -6.33 -12.03
N ARG A 86 9.11 -5.06 -11.58
CA ARG A 86 8.91 -3.87 -12.44
C ARG A 86 9.67 -3.89 -13.77
N LYS A 87 10.84 -4.52 -13.82
CA LYS A 87 11.64 -4.63 -15.06
C LYS A 87 10.98 -5.48 -16.15
N HIS A 88 10.07 -6.37 -15.76
CA HIS A 88 9.29 -7.26 -16.62
C HIS A 88 7.87 -6.74 -16.91
N LEU A 89 7.47 -5.64 -16.26
CA LEU A 89 6.16 -5.03 -16.46
C LEU A 89 6.18 -4.04 -17.61
N LYS A 90 5.01 -3.76 -18.18
CA LYS A 90 4.85 -2.67 -19.16
C LYS A 90 4.70 -1.33 -18.44
N LEU A 91 5.02 -0.25 -19.15
CA LEU A 91 4.92 1.10 -18.60
C LEU A 91 3.53 1.41 -18.02
N GLY A 92 3.47 1.85 -16.77
CA GLY A 92 2.28 2.17 -15.97
C GLY A 92 1.74 1.01 -15.13
N GLU A 93 2.16 -0.22 -15.39
CA GLU A 93 1.63 -1.38 -14.67
C GLU A 93 2.18 -1.50 -13.24
N THR A 94 3.38 -0.98 -12.98
CA THR A 94 3.92 -0.99 -11.61
C THR A 94 3.03 -0.13 -10.70
N PHE A 95 2.60 1.04 -11.20
CA PHE A 95 1.66 1.89 -10.49
C PHE A 95 0.29 1.24 -10.28
N PHE A 96 -0.29 0.60 -11.29
CA PHE A 96 -1.58 -0.07 -11.15
C PHE A 96 -1.52 -1.29 -10.23
N LEU A 97 -0.44 -2.07 -10.27
CA LEU A 97 -0.23 -3.17 -9.34
C LEU A 97 -0.07 -2.68 -7.90
N TYR A 98 0.61 -1.54 -7.69
CA TYR A 98 0.65 -0.87 -6.40
C TYR A 98 -0.77 -0.54 -5.90
N LEU A 99 -1.62 0.09 -6.74
CA LEU A 99 -2.99 0.41 -6.36
C LEU A 99 -3.80 -0.84 -5.99
N THR A 100 -3.67 -1.91 -6.77
CA THR A 100 -4.30 -3.20 -6.46
C THR A 100 -3.80 -3.77 -5.14
N TRP A 101 -2.48 -3.81 -4.92
CA TRP A 101 -1.86 -4.36 -3.71
C TRP A 101 -2.28 -3.60 -2.45
N TYR A 102 -2.20 -2.27 -2.50
CA TYR A 102 -2.65 -1.39 -1.42
C TYR A 102 -4.13 -1.61 -1.10
N SER A 103 -4.98 -1.68 -2.13
CA SER A 103 -6.42 -1.87 -1.95
C SER A 103 -6.76 -3.23 -1.33
N ILE A 104 -6.03 -4.30 -1.70
CA ILE A 104 -6.20 -5.62 -1.08
C ILE A 104 -5.86 -5.54 0.41
N GLY A 105 -4.70 -5.01 0.76
CA GLY A 105 -4.29 -4.85 2.16
C GLY A 105 -5.31 -4.01 2.94
N ARG A 106 -5.75 -2.89 2.37
CA ARG A 106 -6.72 -2.01 2.99
C ARG A 106 -8.06 -2.69 3.23
N PHE A 107 -8.54 -3.52 2.30
CA PHE A 107 -9.79 -4.26 2.46
C PHE A 107 -9.77 -5.17 3.70
N PHE A 108 -8.68 -5.91 3.93
CA PHE A 108 -8.56 -6.83 5.06
C PHE A 108 -8.31 -6.11 6.38
N ILE A 109 -7.37 -5.15 6.40
CA ILE A 109 -7.02 -4.41 7.62
C ILE A 109 -8.20 -3.58 8.11
N GLU A 110 -8.96 -2.98 7.19
CA GLU A 110 -10.17 -2.25 7.57
C GLU A 110 -11.16 -3.17 8.30
N GLY A 111 -11.24 -4.46 7.95
CA GLY A 111 -12.07 -5.42 8.66
C GLY A 111 -11.66 -5.66 10.12
N LEU A 112 -10.38 -5.49 10.45
CA LEU A 112 -9.84 -5.67 11.80
C LEU A 112 -9.99 -4.42 12.69
N ARG A 113 -10.22 -3.25 12.10
CA ARG A 113 -10.38 -2.00 12.83
C ARG A 113 -11.76 -1.92 13.49
N THR A 114 -11.87 -1.11 14.54
CA THR A 114 -13.15 -0.84 15.22
C THR A 114 -13.60 0.60 15.01
N ASP A 115 -12.72 1.48 14.55
CA ASP A 115 -12.89 2.92 14.36
C ASP A 115 -13.11 3.32 12.89
N SER A 116 -13.63 2.39 12.08
CA SER A 116 -13.80 2.58 10.64
C SER A 116 -14.90 3.58 10.28
N LEU A 117 -14.67 4.33 9.19
CA LEU A 117 -15.70 5.16 8.58
C LEU A 117 -16.74 4.27 7.89
N MET A 118 -17.95 4.24 8.45
CA MET A 118 -19.06 3.44 7.96
C MET A 118 -19.85 4.23 6.90
N LEU A 119 -20.07 3.62 5.73
CA LEU A 119 -20.99 4.13 4.71
C LEU A 119 -22.43 3.69 4.99
N THR A 120 -22.56 2.48 5.50
CA THR A 120 -23.83 1.85 5.91
C THR A 120 -23.53 1.03 7.17
N SER A 121 -24.56 0.58 7.90
CA SER A 121 -24.40 -0.25 9.10
C SER A 121 -23.45 -1.44 8.95
N ASN A 122 -23.31 -1.99 7.74
CA ASN A 122 -22.47 -3.16 7.45
C ASN A 122 -21.33 -2.88 6.46
N ILE A 123 -21.26 -1.69 5.85
CA ILE A 123 -20.31 -1.39 4.76
C ILE A 123 -19.36 -0.30 5.19
N ARG A 124 -18.07 -0.62 5.24
CA ARG A 124 -16.99 0.33 5.51
C ARG A 124 -16.59 1.03 4.21
N VAL A 125 -16.46 2.35 4.23
CA VAL A 125 -16.10 3.15 3.04
C VAL A 125 -14.81 2.64 2.39
N ALA A 126 -13.79 2.34 3.21
CA ALA A 126 -12.51 1.90 2.69
C ALA A 126 -12.59 0.52 2.00
N GLN A 127 -13.50 -0.37 2.39
CA GLN A 127 -13.70 -1.65 1.70
C GLN A 127 -14.32 -1.45 0.32
N LEU A 128 -15.34 -0.59 0.22
CA LEU A 128 -15.95 -0.26 -1.07
C LEU A 128 -14.95 0.41 -2.02
N VAL A 129 -14.21 1.41 -1.53
CA VAL A 129 -13.18 2.10 -2.31
C VAL A 129 -12.09 1.14 -2.76
N SER A 130 -11.68 0.20 -1.90
CA SER A 130 -10.69 -0.82 -2.24
C SER A 130 -11.18 -1.70 -3.40
N ILE A 131 -12.42 -2.18 -3.37
CA ILE A 131 -12.99 -2.98 -4.47
C ILE A 131 -12.99 -2.19 -5.77
N LEU A 132 -13.46 -0.93 -5.74
CA LEU A 132 -13.50 -0.08 -6.93
C LEU A 132 -12.10 0.16 -7.51
N LEU A 133 -11.11 0.46 -6.66
CA LEU A 133 -9.73 0.69 -7.09
C LEU A 133 -9.10 -0.57 -7.70
N ILE A 134 -9.38 -1.76 -7.16
CA ILE A 134 -8.92 -3.04 -7.73
C ILE A 134 -9.49 -3.20 -9.14
N LEU A 135 -10.81 -3.04 -9.29
CA LEU A 135 -11.50 -3.19 -10.58
C LEU A 135 -10.99 -2.19 -11.62
N ILE A 136 -10.84 -0.91 -11.25
CA ILE A 136 -10.33 0.13 -12.14
C ILE A 136 -8.89 -0.17 -12.55
N SER A 137 -8.03 -0.56 -11.60
CA SER A 137 -6.61 -0.82 -11.87
C SER A 137 -6.43 -2.00 -12.83
N ILE A 138 -7.14 -3.10 -12.59
CA ILE A 138 -7.11 -4.29 -13.47
C ILE A 138 -7.67 -3.93 -14.86
N SER A 139 -8.81 -3.24 -14.92
CA SER A 139 -9.42 -2.83 -16.19
C SER A 139 -8.49 -1.94 -17.02
N LEU A 140 -7.78 -1.01 -16.37
CA LEU A 140 -6.82 -0.14 -17.04
C LEU A 140 -5.59 -0.90 -17.52
N ILE A 141 -5.07 -1.87 -16.76
CA ILE A 141 -3.98 -2.74 -17.22
C ILE A 141 -4.41 -3.48 -18.49
N VAL A 142 -5.56 -4.14 -18.47
CA VAL A 142 -6.09 -4.93 -19.60
C VAL A 142 -6.32 -4.04 -20.83
N TYR A 143 -7.06 -2.94 -20.65
CA TYR A 143 -7.35 -1.99 -21.73
C TYR A 143 -6.07 -1.43 -22.35
N ARG A 144 -5.08 -1.05 -21.53
CA ARG A 144 -3.81 -0.50 -22.04
C ARG A 144 -2.99 -1.54 -22.77
N ARG A 145 -2.98 -2.79 -22.31
CA ARG A 145 -2.32 -3.90 -23.00
C ARG A 145 -2.91 -4.14 -24.39
N ILE A 146 -4.24 -4.10 -24.51
CA ILE A 146 -4.94 -4.38 -25.77
C ILE A 146 -4.83 -3.19 -26.74
N LYS A 147 -5.13 -1.97 -26.29
CA LYS A 147 -5.27 -0.81 -27.19
C LYS A 147 -3.93 -0.13 -27.53
N TYR A 148 -3.04 0.00 -26.56
CA TYR A 148 -1.82 0.79 -26.72
C TYR A 148 -0.55 -0.06 -26.72
N ASN A 149 -0.62 -1.29 -26.22
CA ASN A 149 0.50 -2.22 -26.09
C ASN A 149 1.80 -1.52 -25.64
N PRO A 150 1.82 -0.89 -24.45
CA PRO A 150 2.95 -0.08 -24.02
C PRO A 150 4.24 -0.90 -23.96
N PRO A 151 5.41 -0.26 -24.18
CA PRO A 151 6.69 -0.93 -24.08
C PRO A 151 6.94 -1.42 -22.66
N LEU A 152 7.83 -2.40 -22.53
CA LEU A 152 8.36 -2.83 -21.24
C LEU A 152 9.05 -1.66 -20.54
N TYR A 153 8.85 -1.54 -19.23
CA TYR A 153 9.45 -0.50 -18.40
C TYR A 153 10.98 -0.43 -18.60
N SER A 154 11.64 -1.59 -18.66
CA SER A 154 13.09 -1.70 -18.90
C SER A 154 13.58 -1.17 -20.25
N LYS A 155 12.69 -1.03 -21.24
CA LYS A 155 13.01 -0.49 -22.57
C LYS A 155 12.79 1.02 -22.66
N VAL A 156 12.21 1.64 -21.63
CA VAL A 156 11.95 3.09 -21.62
C VAL A 156 13.17 3.79 -21.03
N GLY A 157 13.72 4.77 -21.76
CA GLY A 157 14.83 5.59 -21.28
C GLY A 157 14.47 6.41 -20.03
N ALA A 158 15.49 6.93 -19.34
CA ALA A 158 15.28 7.79 -18.18
C ALA A 158 14.44 9.04 -18.52
N LEU A 159 13.68 9.54 -17.55
CA LEU A 159 12.96 10.80 -17.72
C LEU A 159 13.98 11.93 -17.99
N PRO A 160 13.69 12.84 -18.94
CA PRO A 160 14.60 13.93 -19.26
C PRO A 160 14.75 14.85 -18.05
N TRP A 161 16.00 15.07 -17.63
CA TRP A 161 16.29 16.10 -16.64
C TRP A 161 15.97 17.47 -17.22
N PRO A 162 15.32 18.39 -16.49
CA PRO A 162 15.16 19.76 -16.94
C PRO A 162 16.53 20.45 -16.92
N THR A 163 17.35 20.22 -17.95
CA THR A 163 18.56 20.99 -18.17
C THR A 163 18.12 22.42 -18.44
N ARG A 164 18.41 23.30 -17.47
CA ARG A 164 18.18 24.74 -17.49
C ARG A 164 18.58 25.29 -18.87
N LYS A 165 17.66 25.92 -19.60
CA LYS A 165 18.07 26.89 -20.63
C LYS A 165 18.67 28.06 -19.85
N VAL A 166 19.99 28.04 -19.67
CA VAL A 166 20.75 29.25 -19.38
C VAL A 166 21.03 29.89 -20.72
N LYS A 167 20.20 30.86 -21.10
CA LYS A 167 20.51 32.12 -21.78
C LYS A 167 19.22 32.89 -21.95
#